data_AF-A0A2T6A9E4-F1
#
_entry.id   AF-A0A2T6A9E4-F1
#
_cell.length_a   1.000
_cell.length_b   1.000
_cell.length_c   1.000
_cell.angle_alpha   90.00
_cell.angle_beta   90.00
_cell.angle_gamma   90.00
#
_symmetry.space_group_name_H-M   'P 1'
#
loop_
_entity.id
_entity.type
_entity.pdbx_description
1 polymer ?
#
loop_
_entity_poly.entity_id
_entity_poly.type
_entity_poly.pdbx_seq_one_letter_code
_entity_poly.pdbx_strand_id
1 'polypeptide(L)' 'MEYGIRVVLVMNRKGGSGKSTLCRALASAAMARGETVTIFDTDSSKSCLNWMRAGQTANFMRQRSFIDRGRATETVRPE' A
#
# COMPACT_ATOMS: atom_id res chain seq x y z
N MET A 1 -20.90 -13.43 -5.47
CA MET A 1 -19.72 -13.39 -6.35
C MET A 1 -18.51 -13.28 -5.46
N GLU A 2 -17.71 -14.34 -5.38
CA GLU A 2 -16.44 -14.30 -4.63
C GLU A 2 -15.40 -13.57 -5.51
N TYR A 3 -14.95 -12.40 -5.06
CA TYR A 3 -13.93 -11.64 -5.77
C TYR A 3 -12.57 -11.97 -5.17
N GLY A 4 -11.69 -12.58 -5.98
CA GLY A 4 -10.29 -12.83 -5.62
C GLY A 4 -9.45 -11.54 -5.53
N ILE A 5 -8.15 -11.70 -5.26
CA ILE A 5 -7.21 -10.59 -5.15
C ILE A 5 -7.19 -9.75 -6.42
N ARG A 6 -7.30 -8.43 -6.28
CA ARG A 6 -7.15 -7.46 -7.37
C ARG A 6 -5.78 -6.81 -7.30
N VAL A 7 -5.06 -6.77 -8.42
CA VAL A 7 -3.73 -6.14 -8.52
C VAL A 7 -3.84 -4.90 -9.40
N VAL A 8 -3.36 -3.76 -8.90
CA VAL A 8 -3.35 -2.48 -9.61
C VAL A 8 -1.92 -1.96 -9.69
N LEU A 9 -1.41 -1.76 -10.91
CA LEU A 9 -0.08 -1.18 -11.15
C LEU A 9 -0.22 0.30 -11.54
N VAL A 10 0.44 1.18 -10.78
CA VAL A 10 0.52 2.62 -11.09
C VAL A 10 1.92 2.95 -11.58
N MET A 11 2.07 3.19 -12.88
CA MET A 11 3.37 3.42 -13.52
C MET A 11 3.36 4.65 -14.45
N ASN A 12 4.47 5.39 -14.44
CA ASN A 12 4.73 6.56 -15.30
C ASN A 12 6.20 6.96 -15.18
N ARG A 13 6.86 7.25 -16.30
CA ARG A 13 8.28 7.64 -16.38
C ARG A 13 8.59 8.99 -15.73
N LYS A 14 7.65 9.94 -15.72
CA LYS A 14 7.89 11.29 -15.19
C LYS A 14 7.91 11.28 -13.66
N GLY A 15 8.99 11.80 -13.06
CA GLY A 15 9.03 12.12 -11.63
C GLY A 15 8.00 13.22 -11.30
N GLY A 16 7.31 13.10 -10.17
CA GLY A 16 6.26 14.06 -9.78
C GLY A 16 4.91 13.90 -10.47
N SER A 17 4.70 12.85 -11.29
CA SER A 17 3.43 12.61 -12.01
C SER A 17 2.27 12.13 -11.13
N GLY A 18 2.43 12.15 -9.80
CA GLY A 18 1.38 11.73 -8.85
C GLY A 18 1.21 10.23 -8.60
N LYS A 19 2.12 9.35 -9.06
CA LYS A 19 2.01 7.88 -8.87
C LYS A 19 1.79 7.48 -7.40
N SER A 20 2.72 7.88 -6.54
CA SER A 20 2.66 7.56 -5.12
C SER A 20 1.47 8.22 -4.43
N THR A 21 1.03 9.39 -4.90
CA THR A 21 -0.18 10.07 -4.40
C THR A 21 -1.42 9.25 -4.74
N LEU A 22 -1.54 8.77 -5.99
CA LEU A 22 -2.64 7.91 -6.41
C LEU A 22 -2.65 6.57 -5.65
N CYS A 23 -1.49 5.92 -5.50
CA CYS A 23 -1.38 4.69 -4.71
C CYS A 23 -1.88 4.89 -3.28
N ARG A 24 -1.51 5.99 -2.62
CA ARG A 24 -1.95 6.34 -1.27
C ARG A 24 -3.45 6.56 -1.20
N ALA A 25 -4.01 7.31 -2.14
CA ALA A 25 -5.45 7.58 -2.19
C ALA A 25 -6.27 6.29 -2.38
N LEU A 26 -5.86 5.41 -3.31
CA LEU A 26 -6.50 4.12 -3.54
C LEU A 26 -6.43 3.22 -2.31
N ALA A 27 -5.25 3.13 -1.69
CA ALA A 27 -5.06 2.34 -0.48
C ALA A 27 -5.92 2.86 0.68
N SER A 28 -5.93 4.17 0.93
CA SER A 28 -6.77 4.79 1.96
C SER A 28 -8.25 4.54 1.71
N ALA A 29 -8.72 4.65 0.47
CA ALA A 29 -10.12 4.41 0.13
C ALA A 29 -10.53 2.94 0.33
N ALA A 30 -9.68 1.98 -0.08
CA ALA A 30 -9.93 0.56 0.14
C ALA A 30 -9.89 0.19 1.62
N MET A 31 -8.92 0.68 2.37
CA MET A 31 -8.85 0.49 3.83
C MET A 31 -10.07 1.07 4.55
N ALA A 32 -10.56 2.24 4.14
CA ALA A 32 -11.76 2.86 4.70
C ALA A 32 -13.02 2.02 4.46
N ARG A 33 -13.03 1.16 3.42
CA ARG A 33 -14.10 0.18 3.17
C ARG A 33 -13.90 -1.14 3.90
N GLY A 34 -12.85 -1.27 4.73
CA GLY A 34 -12.52 -2.52 5.44
C GLY A 34 -11.79 -3.56 4.59
N GLU A 35 -11.31 -3.19 3.40
CA GLU A 35 -10.54 -4.10 2.55
C GLU A 35 -9.10 -4.22 3.05
N THR A 36 -8.51 -5.40 2.86
CA THR A 36 -7.07 -5.62 3.10
C THR A 36 -6.27 -5.12 1.90
N VAL A 37 -5.27 -4.27 2.15
CA VAL A 37 -4.44 -3.66 1.10
C VAL A 37 -2.97 -3.93 1.36
N THR A 38 -2.27 -4.34 0.30
CA THR A 38 -0.81 -4.42 0.27
C THR A 38 -0.28 -3.48 -0.81
N ILE A 39 0.69 -2.63 -0.48
CA ILE A 39 1.38 -1.78 -1.45
C ILE A 39 2.77 -2.35 -1.71
N PHE A 40 3.12 -2.52 -2.99
CA PHE A 40 4.49 -2.84 -3.40
C PHE A 40 5.19 -1.54 -3.80
N ASP A 41 6.11 -1.05 -2.96
CA ASP A 41 6.83 0.22 -3.20
C ASP A 41 8.18 -0.06 -3.85
N THR A 42 8.21 0.01 -5.19
CA THR A 42 9.41 -0.19 -6.02
C THR A 42 10.20 1.09 -6.26
N ASP A 43 9.78 2.24 -5.70
CA ASP A 43 10.45 3.52 -5.88
C ASP A 43 11.60 3.68 -4.87
N SER A 44 12.76 4.13 -5.34
CA SER A 44 13.94 4.36 -4.49
C SER A 44 13.70 5.41 -3.39
N SER A 45 12.79 6.36 -3.64
CA SER A 45 12.37 7.40 -2.68
C SER A 45 11.59 6.86 -1.48
N LYS A 46 11.03 5.64 -1.58
CA LYS A 46 10.25 4.98 -0.51
C LYS A 46 9.04 5.80 -0.04
N SER A 47 8.48 6.61 -0.94
CA SER A 47 7.46 7.60 -0.60
C SER A 47 6.18 6.98 -0.02
N CYS A 48 5.79 5.77 -0.46
CA CYS A 48 4.64 5.06 0.11
C CYS A 48 4.98 4.41 1.45
N LEU A 49 6.18 3.81 1.57
CA LEU A 49 6.65 3.24 2.84
C LEU A 49 6.71 4.26 3.97
N ASN A 50 7.29 5.44 3.71
CA ASN A 50 7.43 6.48 4.73
C ASN A 50 6.08 7.04 5.17
N TRP A 51 5.13 7.18 4.23
CA TRP A 51 3.77 7.60 4.54
C TRP A 51 3.04 6.60 5.45
N MET A 52 3.13 5.30 5.15
CA MET A 52 2.49 4.27 5.96
C MET A 52 3.07 4.23 7.39
N ARG A 53 4.40 4.33 7.52
CA ARG A 53 5.07 4.43 8.83
C ARG A 53 4.59 5.64 9.63
N ALA A 54 4.46 6.80 8.99
CA ALA A 54 3.92 8.00 9.64
C ALA A 54 2.47 7.79 10.11
N GLY A 55 1.64 7.13 9.30
CA GLY A 55 0.26 6.79 9.66
C GLY A 55 0.14 5.80 10.82
N GLN A 56 1.07 4.84 10.93
CA GLN A 56 1.18 3.93 12.07
C GLN A 56 1.57 4.67 13.35
N THR A 57 2.58 5.54 13.29
CA THR A 57 2.99 6.36 14.44
C THR A 57 1.86 7.27 14.93
N ALA A 58 1.08 7.82 14.01
CA ALA A 58 -0.06 8.68 14.34
C ALA A 58 -1.32 7.89 14.77
N ASN A 59 -1.25 6.56 14.90
CA ASN A 59 -2.36 5.66 15.24
C ASN A 59 -3.59 5.79 14.29
N PHE A 60 -3.39 6.32 13.08
CA PHE A 60 -4.45 6.48 12.07
C PHE A 60 -4.67 5.22 11.24
N MET A 61 -3.66 4.34 11.16
CA MET A 61 -3.72 3.11 10.37
C MET A 61 -3.83 1.87 11.26
N ARG A 62 -5.06 1.38 11.47
CA ARG A 62 -5.31 0.17 12.26
C ARG A 62 -4.99 -1.09 11.44
N GLN A 63 -3.77 -1.61 11.66
CA GLN A 63 -3.32 -3.01 11.61
C GLN A 63 -3.52 -3.95 10.39
N ARG A 64 -4.01 -3.55 9.21
CA ARG A 64 -4.03 -4.47 8.02
C ARG A 64 -3.45 -3.88 6.74
N SER A 65 -2.36 -3.14 6.86
CA SER A 65 -1.68 -2.56 5.70
C SER A 65 -0.24 -3.04 5.68
N PHE A 66 0.13 -3.79 4.66
CA PHE A 66 1.50 -4.29 4.47
C PHE A 66 2.15 -3.53 3.32
N ILE A 67 3.41 -3.16 3.47
CA ILE A 67 4.21 -2.65 2.35
C ILE A 67 5.33 -3.64 2.09
N ASP A 68 5.29 -4.29 0.93
CA ASP A 68 6.40 -5.09 0.44
C ASP A 68 7.33 -4.21 -0.40
N ARG A 69 8.63 -4.41 -0.21
CA ARG A 69 9.73 -3.78 -0.93
C ARG A 69 10.14 -4.55 -2.18
N GLY A 70 9.36 -5.54 -2.60
CA GLY A 70 9.65 -6.42 -3.73
C GLY A 70 10.44 -7.67 -3.34
N ARG A 71 10.43 -8.08 -2.07
CA ARG A 71 10.81 -9.44 -1.67
C ARG A 71 9.54 -10.09 -1.18
N ALA A 72 9.06 -11.11 -1.89
CA ALA A 72 7.99 -11.98 -1.41
C ALA A 72 8.41 -12.61 -0.08
N THR A 73 8.22 -11.91 1.03
CA THR A 73 8.29 -12.45 2.37
C THR A 73 6.91 -12.97 2.67
N GLU A 74 6.82 -14.29 2.76
CA GLU A 74 5.66 -15.02 3.21
C GLU A 74 5.01 -14.31 4.40
N THR A 75 3.76 -13.88 4.19
CA THR A 75 2.98 -13.24 5.24
C THR A 75 2.45 -14.34 6.14
N VAL A 76 3.06 -14.53 7.30
CA VAL A 76 2.48 -15.38 8.35
C VAL A 76 1.20 -14.68 8.81
N ARG A 77 0.06 -15.32 8.52
CA ARG A 77 -1.24 -14.90 9.06
C ARG A 77 -1.24 -15.23 10.55
N PRO A 78 -1.59 -14.30 11.46
CA PRO A 78 -1.88 -14.70 12.82
C PRO A 78 -3.16 -15.55 12.81
N GLU A 79 -3.07 -16.72 13.42
CA GLU A 79 -4.19 -17.62 13.77
C GLU A 79 -5.31 -16.93 14.56
#